data_AF-A0A1S8LEH9-F1
#
_entry.id   AF-A0A1S8LEH9-F1
#
_cell.length_a   1.000
_cell.length_b   1.000
_cell.length_c   1.000
_cell.angle_alpha   90.00
_cell.angle_beta   90.00
_cell.angle_gamma   90.00
#
_symmetry.space_group_name_H-M   'P 1'
#
loop_
_entity.id
_entity.type
_entity.pdbx_description
1 polymer ?
#
loop_
_entity_poly.entity_id
_entity_poly.type
_entity_poly.pdbx_seq_one_letter_code
_entity_poly.pdbx_strand_id
1 'polypeptide(L)'
;MAFSIKTLIILFVLMIGVMTIYNITKPFFISKLNRWVILVFIVVMFFASNLLGSRLKIGTSKFQIEQIGYYITMALFLFGLYAFFDVIGWSKTGKMNGKGTRGSEKKMVIKPKAKPNRAKKKDGK
;
A
#
# COMPACT_ATOMS: atom_id res chain seq x y z
N MET A 1 4.42 28.28 21.19
CA MET A 1 5.69 27.85 20.57
C MET A 1 5.68 28.31 19.13
N ALA A 2 6.48 29.31 18.77
CA ALA A 2 6.59 29.76 17.38
C ALA A 2 7.50 28.78 16.62
N PHE A 3 6.98 28.18 15.55
CA PHE A 3 7.78 27.34 14.66
C PHE A 3 8.80 28.24 13.93
N SER A 4 10.09 28.02 14.17
CA SER A 4 11.14 28.74 13.47
C SER A 4 11.23 28.27 12.02
N ILE A 5 11.51 29.17 11.08
CA ILE A 5 11.72 28.82 9.66
C ILE A 5 12.75 27.69 9.50
N LYS A 6 13.80 27.67 10.32
CA LYS A 6 14.79 26.58 10.34
C LYS A 6 14.16 25.22 10.66
N THR A 7 13.26 25.18 11.64
CA THR A 7 12.55 23.94 12.02
C THR A 7 11.57 23.48 10.93
N LEU A 8 10.94 24.41 10.20
CA LEU A 8 10.08 24.09 9.07
C LEU A 8 10.86 23.49 7.90
N ILE A 9 12.03 24.05 7.57
CA ILE A 9 12.90 23.52 6.50
C ILE A 9 13.37 22.11 6.85
N ILE A 10 13.79 21.87 8.11
CA ILE A 10 14.21 20.54 8.57
C ILE A 10 13.06 19.53 8.46
N LEU A 11 11.85 19.89 8.92
CA LEU A 11 10.66 19.06 8.79
C LEU A 11 10.32 18.75 7.32
N PHE A 12 10.43 19.74 6.45
CA PHE A 12 10.15 19.59 5.02
C PHE A 12 11.13 18.62 4.33
N VAL A 13 12.43 18.78 4.59
CA VAL A 13 13.47 17.87 4.07
C VAL A 13 13.26 16.44 4.59
N LEU A 14 12.93 16.29 5.87
CA LEU A 14 12.67 14.99 6.48
C LEU A 14 11.43 14.33 5.86
N MET A 15 10.38 15.11 5.60
CA MET A 15 9.17 14.64 4.92
C MET A 15 9.48 14.14 3.49
N ILE A 16 10.28 14.90 2.72
CA ILE A 16 10.75 14.46 1.39
C ILE A 16 11.55 13.16 1.50
N GLY A 17 12.48 13.08 2.45
CA GLY A 17 13.30 11.89 2.67
C GLY A 17 12.47 10.64 2.95
N VAL A 18 11.50 10.73 3.86
CA VAL A 18 10.55 9.64 4.16
C VAL A 18 9.77 9.22 2.91
N MET A 19 9.33 10.18 2.10
CA MET A 19 8.56 9.89 0.89
C MET A 19 9.40 9.23 -0.21
N THR A 20 10.66 9.63 -0.36
CA THR A 20 11.61 8.96 -1.25
C THR A 20 11.87 7.53 -0.80
N ILE A 21 12.11 7.30 0.49
CA ILE A 21 12.29 5.95 1.05
C ILE A 21 11.04 5.09 0.82
N TYR A 22 9.85 5.66 1.02
CA TYR A 22 8.59 4.97 0.75
C TYR A 22 8.48 4.55 -0.72
N ASN A 23 8.75 5.46 -1.65
CA ASN A 23 8.68 5.16 -3.08
C ASN A 23 9.71 4.11 -3.53
N ILE A 24 10.89 4.05 -2.90
CA ILE A 24 11.88 3.00 -3.16
C ILE A 24 11.45 1.66 -2.56
N THR A 25 10.89 1.67 -1.35
CA THR A 25 10.50 0.45 -0.62
C THR A 25 9.22 -0.18 -1.19
N LYS A 26 8.32 0.64 -1.74
CA LYS A 26 7.04 0.24 -2.34
C LYS A 26 7.15 -0.86 -3.41
N PRO A 27 7.99 -0.74 -4.46
CA PRO A 27 8.12 -1.79 -5.47
C PRO A 27 8.76 -3.07 -4.91
N PHE A 28 9.65 -2.98 -3.93
CA PHE A 28 10.36 -4.15 -3.39
C PHE A 28 9.55 -4.95 -2.37
N PHE A 29 8.89 -4.29 -1.42
CA PHE A 29 8.18 -4.94 -0.32
C PHE A 29 6.67 -4.92 -0.54
N ILE A 30 6.08 -3.75 -0.73
CA ILE A 30 4.61 -3.58 -0.70
C ILE A 30 3.94 -4.26 -1.92
N SER A 31 4.56 -4.22 -3.11
CA SER A 31 3.97 -4.80 -4.32
C SER A 31 3.89 -6.33 -4.34
N LYS A 32 4.69 -7.00 -3.50
CA LYS A 32 4.79 -8.47 -3.43
C LYS A 32 4.17 -9.07 -2.16
N LEU A 33 3.92 -8.25 -1.14
CA LEU A 33 3.40 -8.71 0.14
C LEU A 33 1.88 -8.86 0.11
N ASN A 34 1.39 -9.96 0.68
CA ASN A 34 -0.04 -10.18 0.88
C ASN A 34 -0.59 -9.18 1.91
N ARG A 35 -1.82 -8.69 1.70
CA ARG A 35 -2.48 -7.71 2.59
C ARG A 35 -2.46 -8.11 4.07
N TRP A 36 -2.53 -9.41 4.33
CA TRP A 36 -2.50 -9.99 5.67
C TRP A 36 -1.13 -9.87 6.33
N VAL A 37 -0.04 -9.93 5.57
CA VAL A 37 1.32 -9.77 6.11
C VAL A 37 1.54 -8.33 6.55
N ILE A 38 1.06 -7.37 5.77
CA ILE A 38 1.11 -5.95 6.13
C ILE A 38 0.26 -5.68 7.36
N LEU A 39 -0.93 -6.29 7.45
CA LEU A 39 -1.79 -6.18 8.63
C LEU A 39 -1.09 -6.70 9.89
N VAL A 40 -0.48 -7.90 9.83
CA VAL A 40 0.26 -8.48 10.96
C VAL A 40 1.42 -7.57 11.37
N PHE A 41 2.17 -7.03 10.40
CA PHE A 41 3.24 -6.08 10.66
C PHE A 41 2.76 -4.83 11.40
N ILE A 42 1.64 -4.23 10.96
CA ILE A 42 1.05 -3.05 11.62
C ILE A 42 0.67 -3.36 13.05
N VAL A 43 0.00 -4.49 13.28
CA VAL A 43 -0.43 -4.90 14.62
C VAL A 43 0.77 -5.06 15.54
N VAL A 44 1.84 -5.72 15.08
CA VAL A 44 3.08 -5.86 15.85
C VAL A 44 3.70 -4.50 16.18
N MET A 45 3.81 -3.61 15.19
CA MET A 45 4.38 -2.27 15.40
C MET A 45 3.53 -1.40 16.33
N PHE A 46 2.21 -1.54 16.28
CA PHE A 46 1.28 -0.85 17.17
C PHE A 46 1.51 -1.26 18.63
N PHE A 47 1.58 -2.56 18.91
CA PHE A 47 1.86 -3.04 20.26
C PHE A 47 3.26 -2.65 20.73
N ALA A 48 4.27 -2.74 19.86
CA ALA A 48 5.63 -2.34 20.16
C ALA A 48 5.71 -0.85 20.55
N SER A 49 5.05 0.03 19.79
CA SER A 49 5.05 1.47 20.07
C SER A 49 4.32 1.80 21.38
N ASN A 50 3.18 1.16 21.67
CA ASN A 50 2.48 1.35 22.95
C ASN A 50 3.30 0.85 24.15
N LEU A 51 3.98 -0.29 24.01
CA LEU A 51 4.84 -0.82 25.06
C LEU A 51 6.01 0.14 25.35
N LEU A 52 6.68 0.64 24.32
CA LEU A 52 7.76 1.63 24.45
C LEU A 52 7.24 2.96 25.03
N GLY A 53 6.09 3.44 24.58
CA GLY A 53 5.48 4.67 25.05
C GLY A 53 5.11 4.63 26.53
N SER A 54 4.57 3.49 26.99
CA SER A 54 4.24 3.28 28.41
C SER A 54 5.48 3.25 29.32
N ARG A 55 6.59 2.65 28.86
CA ARG A 55 7.83 2.58 29.63
C ARG A 55 8.55 3.92 29.71
N LEU A 56 8.50 4.71 28.65
CA LEU A 56 9.24 5.96 28.52
C LEU A 56 8.46 7.19 29.01
N LYS A 57 7.26 7.00 29.62
CA LYS A 57 6.39 8.06 30.17
C LYS A 57 6.29 9.29 29.25
N ILE A 58 6.03 9.02 27.98
CA ILE A 58 6.04 10.06 26.94
C ILE A 58 4.92 11.07 27.25
N GLY A 59 5.31 12.33 27.49
CA GLY A 59 4.39 13.43 27.82
C GLY A 59 4.82 14.33 28.98
N THR A 60 5.81 13.93 29.80
CA THR A 60 6.16 14.64 31.05
C THR A 60 7.35 15.59 30.98
N SER A 61 7.55 16.26 29.83
CA SER A 61 8.54 17.32 29.59
C SER A 61 9.99 16.85 29.38
N LYS A 62 10.55 17.27 28.23
CA LYS A 62 11.88 17.01 27.65
C LYS A 62 11.97 15.77 26.76
N PHE A 63 12.35 16.03 25.50
CA PHE A 63 12.80 15.01 24.55
C PHE A 63 14.06 14.35 25.12
N GLN A 64 13.97 13.05 25.42
CA GLN A 64 15.11 12.25 25.83
C GLN A 64 15.56 11.38 24.66
N ILE A 65 16.87 11.18 24.52
CA ILE A 65 17.47 10.35 23.47
C ILE A 65 16.94 8.91 23.54
N GLU A 66 16.54 8.45 24.73
CA GLU A 66 15.90 7.14 24.94
C GLU A 66 14.53 7.01 24.25
N GLN A 67 13.88 8.13 23.92
CA GLN A 67 12.60 8.16 23.20
C GLN A 67 12.74 7.93 21.69
N ILE A 68 13.96 7.93 21.16
CA ILE A 68 14.21 7.68 19.72
C ILE A 68 13.63 6.34 19.30
N GLY A 69 13.76 5.29 20.11
CA GLY A 69 13.19 3.96 19.82
C GLY A 69 11.66 3.99 19.69
N TYR A 70 10.98 4.78 20.52
CA TYR A 70 9.55 5.00 20.39
C TYR A 70 9.20 5.72 19.08
N TYR A 71 9.92 6.80 18.73
CA TYR A 71 9.63 7.54 17.50
C TYR A 71 9.90 6.71 16.25
N ILE A 72 10.94 5.86 16.25
CA ILE A 72 11.22 4.93 15.14
C ILE A 72 10.08 3.90 15.01
N THR A 73 9.69 3.25 16.11
CA THR A 73 8.60 2.25 16.07
C THR A 73 7.27 2.87 15.67
N MET A 74 7.01 4.11 16.09
CA MET A 74 5.80 4.82 15.71
C MET A 74 5.84 5.29 14.24
N ALA A 75 7.00 5.69 13.72
CA ALA A 75 7.19 5.97 12.30
C ALA A 75 6.97 4.71 11.44
N LEU A 76 7.49 3.55 11.88
CA LEU A 76 7.28 2.26 11.21
C LEU A 76 5.81 1.82 11.24
N PHE A 77 5.11 2.06 12.35
CA PHE A 77 3.67 1.82 12.44
C PHE A 77 2.90 2.67 11.43
N LEU A 78 3.14 3.99 11.40
CA LEU A 78 2.49 4.91 10.45
C LEU A 78 2.82 4.55 8.99
N PHE A 79 4.06 4.18 8.71
CA PHE A 79 4.49 3.69 7.40
C PHE A 79 3.71 2.43 6.98
N GLY A 80 3.61 1.44 7.87
CA GLY A 80 2.85 0.22 7.62
C GLY A 80 1.37 0.53 7.35
N LEU A 81 0.79 1.41 8.16
CA LEU A 81 -0.62 1.79 8.05
C LEU A 81 -0.92 2.51 6.73
N TYR A 82 -0.04 3.40 6.29
CA TYR A 82 -0.12 4.03 4.97
C TYR A 82 0.03 3.00 3.84
N ALA A 83 0.98 2.08 3.96
CA ALA A 83 1.16 0.98 3.00
C ALA A 83 -0.08 0.08 2.90
N PHE A 84 -0.77 -0.17 4.01
CA PHE A 84 -1.98 -0.97 4.03
C PHE A 84 -3.16 -0.28 3.34
N PHE A 85 -3.33 1.04 3.52
CA PHE A 85 -4.34 1.79 2.78
C PHE A 85 -4.06 1.83 1.26
N ASP A 86 -2.80 1.88 0.87
CA ASP A 86 -2.37 1.78 -0.53
C ASP A 86 -2.72 0.40 -1.13
N VAL A 87 -2.51 -0.68 -0.36
CA VAL A 87 -2.85 -2.06 -0.78
C VAL A 87 -4.35 -2.35 -0.80
N ILE A 88 -5.12 -1.82 0.16
CA ILE A 88 -6.58 -1.92 0.17
C ILE A 88 -7.20 -1.13 -0.99
N GLY A 89 -6.47 -0.15 -1.54
CA GLY A 89 -6.98 0.71 -2.60
C GLY A 89 -7.92 1.80 -2.10
N TRP A 90 -7.90 2.11 -0.80
CA TRP A 90 -8.67 3.24 -0.23
C TRP A 90 -8.21 4.57 -0.84
N SER A 91 -6.93 4.67 -1.22
CA SER A 91 -6.36 5.83 -1.92
C SER A 91 -6.79 5.95 -3.40
N LYS A 92 -7.59 5.03 -3.95
CA LYS A 92 -8.01 5.06 -5.36
C LYS A 92 -9.24 5.94 -5.59
N THR A 93 -9.13 7.22 -5.27
CA THR A 93 -9.98 8.27 -5.88
C THR A 93 -9.41 8.76 -7.23
N GLY A 94 -8.33 8.14 -7.77
CA GLY A 94 -7.69 8.72 -8.96
C GLY A 94 -6.85 7.81 -9.86
N LYS A 95 -7.10 6.50 -9.94
CA LYS A 95 -6.46 5.66 -10.98
C LYS A 95 -7.44 4.70 -11.66
N MET A 96 -8.30 5.26 -12.49
CA MET A 96 -8.43 4.75 -13.87
C MET A 96 -7.07 4.97 -14.53
N ASN A 97 -6.17 3.99 -14.44
CA ASN A 97 -5.12 3.68 -15.42
C ASN A 97 -4.04 2.80 -14.80
N GLY A 98 -3.91 1.61 -15.39
CA GLY A 98 -2.64 0.88 -15.42
C GLY A 98 -2.54 -0.31 -14.47
N LYS A 99 -2.74 -1.50 -15.04
CA LYS A 99 -2.13 -2.78 -14.64
C LYS A 99 -2.44 -3.25 -13.21
N GLY A 100 -3.53 -4.01 -13.06
CA GLY A 100 -3.84 -4.60 -11.76
C GLY A 100 -4.83 -5.74 -11.71
N THR A 101 -5.34 -6.25 -12.84
CA THR A 101 -6.02 -7.54 -12.88
C THR A 101 -5.60 -8.23 -14.17
N ARG A 102 -4.55 -9.05 -14.07
CA ARG A 102 -4.41 -10.25 -14.90
C ARG A 102 -5.54 -11.23 -14.53
N GLY A 103 -6.79 -10.80 -14.74
CA GLY A 103 -7.84 -11.73 -15.09
C GLY A 103 -7.52 -12.12 -16.53
N SER A 104 -7.46 -13.41 -16.79
CA SER A 104 -7.52 -13.93 -18.15
C SER A 104 -8.75 -13.31 -18.83
N GLU A 105 -8.57 -12.18 -19.53
CA GLU A 105 -9.40 -11.88 -20.67
C GLU A 105 -9.05 -12.96 -21.67
N LYS A 106 -9.71 -14.12 -21.52
CA LYS A 106 -9.89 -15.06 -22.61
C LYS A 106 -10.40 -14.19 -23.73
N LYS A 107 -9.52 -13.89 -24.70
CA LYS A 107 -9.85 -13.28 -25.96
C LYS A 107 -11.11 -14.01 -26.41
N MET A 108 -12.27 -13.38 -26.27
CA MET A 108 -13.54 -14.01 -26.61
C MET A 108 -13.54 -14.00 -28.13
N VAL A 109 -12.84 -14.99 -28.71
CA VAL A 109 -12.86 -15.25 -30.13
C VAL A 109 -14.27 -15.73 -30.37
N ILE A 110 -15.13 -14.81 -30.80
CA ILE A 110 -16.44 -15.15 -31.35
C ILE A 110 -16.13 -15.99 -32.58
N LYS A 111 -16.12 -17.31 -32.39
CA LYS A 111 -16.05 -18.24 -33.51
C LYS A 111 -17.35 -18.02 -34.29
N PRO A 112 -17.31 -17.78 -35.61
CA PRO A 112 -18.53 -17.69 -36.39
C PRO A 112 -19.34 -18.98 -36.15
N LYS A 113 -20.60 -18.84 -35.76
CA LYS A 113 -21.50 -19.99 -35.62
C LYS A 113 -21.47 -20.76 -36.94
N ALA A 114 -21.28 -22.07 -36.88
CA ALA A 114 -21.26 -22.90 -38.06
C ALA A 114 -22.53 -22.65 -38.88
N LYS A 115 -22.37 -22.47 -40.20
CA LYS A 115 -23.48 -22.33 -41.14
C LYS A 115 -24.44 -23.51 -40.89
N PRO A 116 -25.74 -23.27 -40.63
CA PRO A 116 -26.67 -24.38 -40.43
C PRO A 116 -26.54 -25.33 -41.60
N ASN A 117 -26.34 -26.60 -41.29
CA ASN A 117 -26.08 -27.64 -42.26
C ASN A 117 -27.26 -27.66 -43.23
N ARG A 118 -27.07 -27.10 -44.44
CA ARG A 118 -28.12 -27.01 -45.45
C ARG A 118 -28.48 -28.45 -45.76
N ALA A 119 -29.70 -28.87 -45.37
CA ALA A 119 -30.15 -30.23 -45.56
C ALA A 119 -29.95 -30.62 -47.03
N LYS A 120 -28.95 -31.47 -47.29
CA LYS A 120 -28.77 -32.10 -48.59
C LYS A 120 -29.65 -33.34 -48.60
N LYS A 121 -30.84 -33.24 -49.18
CA LYS A 121 -31.47 -34.35 -49.92
C LYS A 121 -32.21 -33.72 -51.10
N LYS A 122 -31.62 -33.81 -52.30
CA LYS A 122 -31.59 -34.95 -53.24
C LYS A 122 -32.89 -34.94 -54.04
N ASP A 123 -32.83 -34.27 -55.18
CA ASP A 123 -33.66 -34.63 -56.32
C ASP A 123 -33.46 -36.12 -56.61
N GLY A 124 -34.56 -36.81 -56.89
CA GLY A 124 -34.53 -38.16 -57.46
C GLY A 124 -35.70 -39.06 -57.03
N LYS A 125 -36.89 -38.83 -57.59
CA LYS A 125 -37.49 -39.62 -58.69
C LYS A 125 -38.91 -39.14 -58.97
#